data_AF-A0A838S090-F1
#
_entry.id   AF-A0A838S090-F1
#
_cell.length_a   1.000
_cell.length_b   1.000
_cell.length_c   1.000
_cell.angle_alpha   90.00
_cell.angle_beta   90.00
_cell.angle_gamma   90.00
#
_symmetry.space_group_name_H-M   'P 1'
#
loop_
_entity.id
_entity.type
_entity.pdbx_description
1 polymer ?
#
loop_
_entity_poly.entity_id
_entity_poly.type
_entity_poly.pdbx_seq_one_letter_code
_entity_poly.pdbx_strand_id
1 'polypeptide(L)'
;MRLLAQALALAYAAGISPFATVAVLGIAHRMEWLGELPGALDLVGSRWVIGIAGALYALEFLATMVPGVASVWETLQTFIRPPLAALLAGAAVWDTDGLAPIAVPLGGMLGLTTHGTKLGMRYAIDASPEPITNGAANIAELSVVSALVIGVWQHPYI
;
A
#
# COMPACT_ATOMS: atom_id res chain seq x y z
N MET A 1 8.29 3.98 19.19
CA MET A 1 7.36 4.87 18.46
C MET A 1 7.68 4.94 16.97
N ARG A 2 8.93 5.21 16.54
CA ARG A 2 9.34 5.21 15.12
C ARG A 2 8.88 3.98 14.32
N LEU A 3 9.18 2.76 14.78
CA LEU A 3 8.80 1.53 14.07
C LEU A 3 7.29 1.39 13.89
N LEU A 4 6.50 1.79 14.90
CA LEU A 4 5.04 1.76 14.81
C LEU A 4 4.54 2.79 13.79
N ALA A 5 5.13 3.99 13.73
CA ALA A 5 4.80 4.98 12.72
C ALA A 5 5.08 4.47 11.29
N GLN A 6 6.24 3.85 11.07
CA GLN A 6 6.60 3.22 9.79
C GLN A 6 5.65 2.07 9.43
N ALA A 7 5.33 1.20 10.39
CA ALA A 7 4.38 0.11 10.21
C ALA A 7 2.98 0.60 9.81
N LEU A 8 2.47 1.64 10.48
CA LEU A 8 1.15 2.21 10.20
C LEU A 8 1.14 3.01 8.90
N ALA A 9 2.22 3.71 8.54
CA ALA A 9 2.35 4.38 7.25
C ALA A 9 2.33 3.38 6.09
N LEU A 10 3.04 2.25 6.23
CA LEU A 10 2.97 1.14 5.27
C LEU A 10 1.56 0.55 5.19
N ALA A 11 0.90 0.34 6.32
CA ALA A 11 -0.47 -0.17 6.33
C ALA A 11 -1.47 0.78 5.64
N TYR A 12 -1.31 2.09 5.87
CA TYR A 12 -2.10 3.11 5.19
C TYR A 12 -1.88 3.06 3.67
N ALA A 13 -0.61 3.06 3.24
CA ALA A 13 -0.25 2.97 1.81
C ALA A 13 -0.79 1.67 1.18
N ALA A 14 -0.70 0.55 1.91
CA ALA A 14 -1.22 -0.74 1.48
C ALA A 14 -2.75 -0.77 1.39
N GLY A 15 -3.46 0.04 2.18
CA GLY A 15 -4.88 0.28 2.00
C GLY A 15 -5.21 0.91 0.64
N ILE A 16 -4.35 1.82 0.13
CA ILE A 16 -4.50 2.42 -1.21
C ILE A 16 -4.10 1.43 -2.31
N SER A 17 -2.91 0.84 -2.22
CA SER A 17 -2.42 -0.25 -3.09
C SER A 17 -1.33 -1.06 -2.39
N PRO A 18 -1.60 -2.32 -2.00
CA PRO A 18 -0.58 -3.16 -1.39
C PRO A 18 0.49 -3.53 -2.41
N PHE A 19 0.10 -3.69 -3.68
CA PHE A 19 1.00 -4.02 -4.77
C PHE A 19 1.96 -2.85 -5.07
N ALA A 20 1.44 -1.63 -5.19
CA ALA A 20 2.28 -0.44 -5.34
C ALA A 20 3.17 -0.24 -4.10
N THR A 21 2.62 -0.43 -2.90
CA THR A 21 3.38 -0.26 -1.64
C THR A 21 4.59 -1.18 -1.60
N VAL A 22 4.40 -2.47 -1.87
CA VAL A 22 5.51 -3.45 -1.90
C VAL A 22 6.49 -3.15 -3.03
N ALA A 23 6.00 -2.82 -4.22
CA ALA A 23 6.86 -2.51 -5.36
C ALA A 23 7.73 -1.26 -5.10
N VAL A 24 7.12 -0.17 -4.64
CA VAL A 24 7.84 1.08 -4.35
C VAL A 24 8.80 0.90 -3.18
N LEU A 25 8.38 0.24 -2.10
CA LEU A 25 9.22 -0.04 -0.94
C LEU A 25 10.45 -0.85 -1.34
N GLY A 26 10.25 -1.93 -2.11
CA GLY A 26 11.34 -2.78 -2.58
C GLY A 26 12.28 -2.07 -3.56
N ILE A 27 11.75 -1.25 -4.48
CA ILE A 27 12.57 -0.45 -5.40
C ILE A 27 13.40 0.57 -4.61
N ALA A 28 12.77 1.33 -3.71
CA ALA A 28 13.44 2.35 -2.92
C ALA A 28 14.50 1.75 -1.98
N HIS A 29 14.24 0.56 -1.41
CA HIS A 29 15.24 -0.17 -0.63
C HIS A 29 16.43 -0.63 -1.48
N ARG A 30 16.20 -1.17 -2.69
CA ARG A 30 17.31 -1.52 -3.61
C ARG A 30 18.13 -0.34 -4.09
N MET A 31 17.49 0.80 -4.25
CA MET A 31 18.16 2.04 -4.66
C MET A 31 18.84 2.73 -3.48
N GLU A 32 18.84 2.08 -2.30
CA GLU A 32 19.46 2.57 -1.06
C GLU A 32 18.86 3.89 -0.55
N TRP A 33 17.61 4.21 -0.93
CA TRP A 33 16.95 5.46 -0.54
C TRP A 33 16.42 5.45 0.90
N LEU A 34 16.19 4.27 1.47
CA LEU A 34 15.49 4.10 2.75
C LEU A 34 16.42 3.64 3.90
N GLY A 35 17.66 3.27 3.60
CA GLY A 35 18.53 2.56 4.54
C GLY A 35 18.05 1.13 4.82
N GLU A 36 18.46 0.56 5.95
CA GLU A 36 18.05 -0.77 6.37
C GLU A 36 16.55 -0.81 6.72
N LEU A 37 15.85 -1.80 6.16
CA LEU A 37 14.44 -2.04 6.49
C LEU A 37 14.33 -2.84 7.79
N PRO A 38 13.41 -2.47 8.70
CA PRO A 38 13.25 -3.16 9.97
C PRO A 38 12.45 -4.46 9.84
N GLY A 39 12.64 -5.38 10.79
CA GLY A 39 11.86 -6.60 10.91
C GLY A 39 12.01 -7.51 9.69
N ALA A 40 10.90 -8.12 9.28
CA ALA A 40 10.84 -9.03 8.14
C ALA A 40 10.68 -8.31 6.78
N LEU A 41 10.82 -6.98 6.72
CA LEU A 41 10.61 -6.22 5.49
C LEU A 41 11.72 -6.40 4.47
N ASP A 42 12.90 -6.88 4.84
CA ASP A 42 14.02 -7.11 3.91
C ASP A 42 13.64 -8.01 2.71
N LEU A 43 12.66 -8.89 2.90
CA LEU A 43 12.08 -9.74 1.84
C LEU A 43 11.50 -8.95 0.65
N VAL A 44 11.01 -7.72 0.87
CA VAL A 44 10.52 -6.85 -0.23
C VAL A 44 11.66 -6.43 -1.15
N GLY A 45 12.90 -6.50 -0.65
CA GLY A 45 14.13 -6.39 -1.40
C GLY A 45 14.45 -7.60 -2.28
N SER A 46 13.53 -8.55 -2.54
CA SER A 46 13.74 -9.65 -3.53
C SER A 46 13.27 -9.29 -4.94
N ARG A 47 14.07 -9.60 -5.99
CA ARG A 47 13.77 -9.13 -7.37
C ARG A 47 12.46 -9.72 -7.87
N TRP A 48 12.18 -10.94 -7.42
CA TRP A 48 10.93 -11.64 -7.68
C TRP A 48 9.75 -10.96 -6.98
N VAL A 49 9.91 -10.56 -5.72
CA VAL A 49 8.84 -9.87 -4.98
C VAL A 49 8.51 -8.53 -5.63
N ILE A 50 9.51 -7.74 -5.98
CA ILE A 50 9.31 -6.47 -6.70
C ILE A 50 8.66 -6.71 -8.07
N GLY A 51 9.15 -7.68 -8.84
CA GLY A 51 8.62 -7.98 -10.18
C GLY A 51 7.15 -8.43 -10.13
N ILE A 52 6.80 -9.31 -9.19
CA ILE A 52 5.42 -9.77 -8.99
C ILE A 52 4.53 -8.62 -8.50
N ALA A 53 4.98 -7.86 -7.49
CA ALA A 53 4.22 -6.72 -6.98
C ALA A 53 4.00 -5.65 -8.06
N GLY A 54 5.02 -5.36 -8.87
CA GLY A 54 4.93 -4.42 -9.99
C GLY A 54 3.97 -4.92 -11.09
N ALA A 55 4.00 -6.21 -11.42
CA ALA A 55 3.06 -6.80 -12.37
C ALA A 55 1.61 -6.77 -11.86
N LEU A 56 1.39 -7.13 -10.59
CA LEU A 56 0.07 -7.05 -9.95
C LEU A 56 -0.43 -5.60 -9.89
N TYR A 57 0.46 -4.64 -9.62
CA TYR A 57 0.11 -3.23 -9.65
C TYR A 57 -0.24 -2.75 -11.07
N ALA A 58 0.48 -3.20 -12.10
CA ALA A 58 0.13 -2.88 -13.48
C ALA A 58 -1.26 -3.45 -13.85
N LEU A 59 -1.58 -4.67 -13.40
CA LEU A 59 -2.92 -5.25 -13.58
C LEU A 59 -3.99 -4.46 -12.82
N GLU A 60 -3.72 -4.07 -11.58
CA GLU A 60 -4.60 -3.17 -10.80
C GLU A 60 -4.85 -1.87 -11.57
N PHE A 61 -3.78 -1.20 -12.02
CA PHE A 61 -3.86 0.06 -12.75
C PHE A 61 -4.71 -0.07 -14.02
N LEU A 62 -4.50 -1.13 -14.80
CA LEU A 62 -5.24 -1.38 -16.04
C LEU A 62 -6.71 -1.72 -15.76
N ALA A 63 -6.98 -2.53 -14.75
CA ALA A 63 -8.34 -2.88 -14.35
C ALA A 63 -9.12 -1.64 -13.90
N THR A 64 -8.47 -0.76 -13.13
CA THR A 64 -9.10 0.45 -12.61
C THR A 64 -9.19 1.59 -13.62
N MET A 65 -8.63 1.46 -14.83
CA MET A 65 -8.87 2.43 -15.90
C MET A 65 -10.27 2.34 -16.51
N VAL A 66 -10.93 1.19 -16.40
CA VAL A 66 -12.24 0.95 -17.01
C VAL A 66 -13.33 1.22 -15.98
N PRO A 67 -14.23 2.20 -16.20
CA PRO A 67 -15.33 2.49 -15.28
C PRO A 67 -16.20 1.25 -15.03
N GLY A 68 -16.64 1.06 -13.79
CA GLY A 68 -17.40 -0.11 -13.35
C GLY A 68 -16.50 -1.32 -13.04
N VAL A 69 -15.50 -1.61 -13.89
CA VAL A 69 -14.47 -2.62 -13.56
C VAL A 69 -13.64 -2.13 -12.38
N ALA A 70 -13.33 -0.83 -12.31
CA ALA A 70 -12.65 -0.23 -11.17
C ALA A 70 -13.41 -0.45 -9.85
N SER A 71 -14.70 -0.13 -9.82
CA SER A 71 -15.55 -0.36 -8.63
C SER A 71 -15.65 -1.83 -8.23
N VAL A 72 -15.84 -2.74 -9.19
CA VAL A 72 -15.90 -4.19 -8.92
C VAL A 72 -14.56 -4.70 -8.39
N TRP A 73 -13.45 -4.31 -9.02
CA TRP A 73 -12.10 -4.64 -8.60
C TRP A 73 -11.87 -4.20 -7.16
N GLU A 74 -12.16 -2.94 -6.82
CA GLU A 74 -11.95 -2.45 -5.46
C GLU A 74 -12.89 -3.07 -4.43
N THR A 75 -14.11 -3.46 -4.83
CA THR A 75 -15.02 -4.21 -3.95
C THR A 75 -14.42 -5.55 -3.57
N LEU A 76 -13.92 -6.32 -4.54
CA LEU A 76 -13.26 -7.61 -4.30
C LEU A 76 -12.03 -7.45 -3.40
N GLN A 77 -11.26 -6.38 -3.63
CA GLN A 77 -10.06 -6.10 -2.87
C GLN A 77 -10.30 -5.75 -1.39
N THR A 78 -11.55 -5.49 -0.99
CA THR A 78 -11.93 -5.31 0.43
C THR A 78 -11.56 -6.51 1.28
N PHE A 79 -11.53 -7.72 0.71
CA PHE A 79 -11.16 -8.94 1.43
C PHE A 79 -9.66 -9.23 1.43
N ILE A 80 -8.89 -8.57 0.55
CA ILE A 80 -7.49 -8.87 0.29
C ILE A 80 -6.58 -7.79 0.89
N ARG A 81 -6.92 -6.52 0.71
CA ARG A 81 -6.07 -5.39 1.13
C ARG A 81 -5.93 -5.27 2.65
N PRO A 82 -6.98 -5.36 3.49
CA PRO A 82 -6.81 -5.21 4.93
C PRO A 82 -5.90 -6.30 5.55
N PRO A 83 -6.03 -7.60 5.19
CA PRO A 83 -5.05 -8.60 5.62
C PRO A 83 -3.62 -8.28 5.17
N LEU A 84 -3.41 -7.84 3.93
CA LEU A 84 -2.07 -7.47 3.45
C LEU A 84 -1.49 -6.25 4.20
N ALA A 85 -2.31 -5.26 4.52
CA ALA A 85 -1.90 -4.12 5.34
C ALA A 85 -1.51 -4.54 6.76
N ALA A 86 -2.28 -5.45 7.37
CA ALA A 86 -1.97 -6.04 8.68
C ALA A 86 -0.63 -6.80 8.65
N LEU A 87 -0.39 -7.58 7.58
CA LEU A 87 0.86 -8.33 7.39
C LEU A 87 2.06 -7.40 7.21
N LEU A 88 1.93 -6.32 6.44
CA LEU A 88 3.00 -5.34 6.27
C LEU A 88 3.34 -4.61 7.58
N ALA A 89 2.32 -4.23 8.36
CA ALA A 89 2.55 -3.65 9.69
C ALA A 89 3.24 -4.64 10.64
N GLY A 90 2.83 -5.91 10.63
CA GLY A 90 3.45 -6.96 11.41
C GLY A 90 4.90 -7.23 10.99
N ALA A 91 5.16 -7.29 9.69
CA ALA A 91 6.51 -7.48 9.15
C ALA A 91 7.46 -6.36 9.59
N ALA A 92 6.99 -5.11 9.59
CA ALA A 92 7.78 -3.95 10.01
C ALA A 92 8.22 -3.98 11.49
N VAL A 93 7.49 -4.70 12.35
CA VAL A 93 7.78 -4.79 13.80
C VAL A 93 8.19 -6.19 14.24
N TRP A 94 8.47 -7.09 13.31
CA TRP A 94 8.63 -8.53 13.56
C TRP A 94 9.66 -8.86 14.65
N ASP A 95 10.80 -8.17 14.65
CA ASP A 95 11.90 -8.40 15.61
C ASP A 95 11.74 -7.60 16.92
N THR A 96 10.60 -6.92 17.12
CA THR A 96 10.35 -6.13 18.33
C THR A 96 9.31 -6.80 19.22
N ASP A 97 9.78 -7.34 20.33
CA ASP A 97 8.95 -8.01 21.32
C ASP A 97 7.77 -7.13 21.77
N GLY A 98 6.58 -7.73 21.75
CA GLY A 98 5.35 -7.11 22.24
C GLY A 98 4.68 -6.08 21.33
N LEU A 99 5.27 -5.70 20.19
CA LEU A 99 4.62 -4.74 19.27
C LEU A 99 3.63 -5.38 18.29
N ALA A 100 3.87 -6.62 17.84
CA ALA A 100 3.01 -7.29 16.86
C ALA A 100 1.52 -7.38 17.27
N PRO A 101 1.15 -7.67 18.54
CA PRO A 101 -0.25 -7.68 18.99
C PRO A 101 -0.98 -6.34 18.84
N ILE A 102 -0.23 -5.24 18.71
CA ILE A 102 -0.78 -3.89 18.51
C ILE A 102 -0.69 -3.50 17.02
N ALA A 103 0.45 -3.70 16.39
CA ALA A 103 0.71 -3.28 15.01
C ALA A 103 -0.16 -4.02 13.99
N VAL A 104 -0.38 -5.34 14.15
CA VAL A 104 -1.14 -6.14 13.18
C VAL A 104 -2.63 -5.75 13.16
N PRO A 105 -3.35 -5.67 14.30
CA PRO A 105 -4.74 -5.22 14.29
C PRO A 105 -4.91 -3.77 13.83
N LEU A 106 -4.03 -2.86 14.28
CA LEU A 106 -4.08 -1.46 13.85
C LEU A 106 -3.78 -1.31 12.36
N GLY A 107 -2.79 -2.04 11.84
CA GLY A 107 -2.46 -2.06 10.42
C GLY A 107 -3.62 -2.58 9.56
N GLY A 108 -4.30 -3.64 10.00
CA GLY A 108 -5.49 -4.16 9.31
C GLY A 108 -6.65 -3.17 9.32
N MET A 109 -6.94 -2.56 10.47
CA MET A 109 -8.01 -1.56 10.61
C MET A 109 -7.71 -0.29 9.79
N LEU A 110 -6.46 0.16 9.80
CA LEU A 110 -6.02 1.32 9.02
C LEU A 110 -6.09 1.01 7.52
N GLY A 111 -5.62 -0.17 7.10
CA GLY A 111 -5.74 -0.63 5.73
C GLY A 111 -7.20 -0.70 5.25
N LEU A 112 -8.11 -1.21 6.09
CA LEU A 112 -9.54 -1.22 5.81
C LEU A 112 -10.12 0.20 5.67
N THR A 113 -9.74 1.11 6.56
CA THR A 113 -10.26 2.49 6.57
C THR A 113 -9.80 3.26 5.32
N THR A 114 -8.51 3.16 4.98
CA THR A 114 -7.96 3.80 3.79
C THR A 114 -8.52 3.18 2.51
N HIS A 115 -8.65 1.86 2.46
CA HIS A 115 -9.31 1.17 1.34
C HIS A 115 -10.77 1.58 1.19
N GLY A 116 -11.54 1.65 2.28
CA GLY A 116 -12.94 2.07 2.24
C GLY A 116 -13.10 3.47 1.67
N THR A 117 -12.17 4.37 2.00
CA THR A 117 -12.11 5.72 1.44
C THR A 117 -11.84 5.69 -0.08
N LYS A 118 -10.88 4.87 -0.52
CA LYS A 118 -10.58 4.64 -1.95
C LYS A 118 -11.78 4.06 -2.69
N LEU A 119 -12.42 3.02 -2.16
CA LEU A 119 -13.59 2.37 -2.74
C LEU A 119 -14.75 3.38 -2.92
N GLY A 120 -15.01 4.20 -1.90
CA GLY A 120 -16.01 5.27 -1.99
C GLY A 120 -15.70 6.27 -3.11
N MET A 121 -14.43 6.68 -3.24
CA MET A 121 -14.00 7.53 -4.35
C MET A 121 -14.18 6.84 -5.71
N ARG A 122 -13.93 5.53 -5.84
CA ARG A 122 -14.13 4.81 -7.09
C ARG A 122 -15.58 4.79 -7.55
N TYR A 123 -16.52 4.54 -6.64
CA TYR A 123 -17.94 4.65 -6.99
C TYR A 123 -18.35 6.07 -7.42
N ALA A 124 -17.74 7.11 -6.82
CA ALA A 124 -17.99 8.48 -7.21
C ALA A 124 -17.37 8.83 -8.58
N ILE A 125 -16.14 8.38 -8.84
CA ILE A 125 -15.40 8.60 -10.10
C ILE A 125 -16.08 7.84 -11.25
N ASP A 126 -16.48 6.59 -11.02
CA ASP A 126 -17.15 5.73 -12.01
C ASP A 126 -18.55 6.19 -12.39
N ALA A 127 -19.12 7.18 -11.68
CA ALA A 127 -20.33 7.86 -12.13
C ALA A 127 -20.11 8.64 -13.45
N SER A 128 -18.86 8.98 -13.78
CA SER A 128 -18.46 9.49 -15.10
C SER A 128 -17.89 8.35 -15.95
N PRO A 129 -18.40 8.11 -17.17
CA PRO A 129 -18.04 6.93 -17.97
C PRO A 129 -16.72 7.08 -18.75
N GLU A 130 -15.87 8.07 -18.45
CA GLU A 130 -14.64 8.30 -19.20
C GLU A 130 -13.36 7.78 -18.49
N PRO A 131 -12.43 7.12 -19.20
CA PRO A 131 -11.23 6.55 -18.59
C PRO A 131 -10.22 7.56 -18.01
N ILE A 132 -10.32 8.84 -18.40
CA ILE A 132 -9.33 9.87 -18.06
C ILE A 132 -9.33 10.16 -16.56
N THR A 133 -10.50 10.27 -15.95
CA THR A 133 -10.64 10.54 -14.50
C THR A 133 -10.12 9.39 -13.67
N ASN A 134 -10.39 8.14 -14.08
CA ASN A 134 -9.86 6.94 -13.46
C ASN A 134 -8.34 6.83 -13.59
N GLY A 135 -7.78 7.17 -14.75
CA GLY A 135 -6.34 7.25 -14.97
C GLY A 135 -5.67 8.31 -14.08
N ALA A 136 -6.26 9.52 -14.00
CA ALA A 136 -5.77 10.58 -13.12
C ALA A 136 -5.80 10.15 -11.64
N ALA A 137 -6.86 9.46 -11.21
CA ALA A 137 -6.97 8.89 -9.87
C ALA A 137 -5.88 7.85 -9.59
N ASN A 138 -5.62 6.92 -10.54
CA ASN A 138 -4.55 5.94 -10.39
C ASN A 138 -3.17 6.60 -10.18
N ILE A 139 -2.87 7.65 -10.95
CA ILE A 139 -1.60 8.38 -10.85
C ILE A 139 -1.50 9.13 -9.51
N ALA A 140 -2.59 9.76 -9.07
CA ALA A 140 -2.65 10.42 -7.77
C ALA A 140 -2.42 9.41 -6.62
N GLU A 141 -3.07 8.25 -6.68
CA GLU A 141 -2.89 7.17 -5.72
C GLU A 141 -1.44 6.68 -5.66
N LEU A 142 -0.81 6.44 -6.82
CA LEU A 142 0.60 6.04 -6.88
C LEU A 142 1.52 7.09 -6.27
N SER A 143 1.24 8.36 -6.54
CA SER A 143 2.03 9.49 -6.04
C SER A 143 1.94 9.56 -4.51
N VAL A 144 0.74 9.41 -3.94
CA VAL A 144 0.51 9.38 -2.49
C VAL A 144 1.22 8.17 -1.86
N VAL A 145 1.05 6.97 -2.42
CA VAL A 145 1.73 5.76 -1.93
C VAL A 145 3.24 5.95 -1.95
N SER A 146 3.80 6.46 -3.05
CA SER A 146 5.24 6.66 -3.18
C SER A 146 5.77 7.70 -2.20
N ALA A 147 5.06 8.82 -2.04
CA ALA A 147 5.42 9.86 -1.09
C ALA A 147 5.39 9.36 0.35
N LEU A 148 4.39 8.56 0.73
CA LEU A 148 4.30 7.98 2.07
C LEU A 148 5.41 6.97 2.33
N VAL A 149 5.61 6.03 1.40
CA VAL A 149 6.62 4.98 1.51
C VAL A 149 8.03 5.55 1.56
N ILE A 150 8.33 6.64 0.85
CA ILE A 150 9.66 7.26 0.92
C ILE A 150 9.75 8.20 2.13
N GLY A 151 8.72 9.01 2.36
CA GLY A 151 8.70 10.05 3.36
C GLY A 151 8.83 9.54 4.79
N VAL A 152 8.19 8.41 5.13
CA VAL A 152 8.23 7.89 6.52
C VAL A 152 9.62 7.36 6.91
N TRP A 153 10.51 7.06 5.96
CA TRP A 153 11.90 6.73 6.25
C TRP A 153 12.80 7.95 6.33
N GLN A 154 12.52 8.99 5.54
CA GLN A 154 13.29 10.24 5.56
C GLN A 154 12.93 11.13 6.76
N HIS A 155 11.68 11.08 7.21
CA HIS A 155 11.15 11.89 8.31
C HIS A 155 10.35 11.05 9.32
N PRO A 156 11.00 10.13 10.06
CA PRO A 156 10.33 9.12 10.90
C PRO A 156 9.67 9.64 12.20
N TYR A 157 9.55 10.96 12.35
CA TYR A 157 8.99 11.64 13.53
C TYR A 157 7.76 12.49 13.20
N ILE A 158 7.38 12.55 11.91
CA ILE A 158 6.17 13.19 11.41
C ILE A 158 5.17 12.08 11.12
#